data_AF-A0A4S2EUK6-F1
#
_entry.id   AF-A0A4S2EUK6-F1
#
_cell.length_a   1.000
_cell.length_b   1.000
_cell.length_c   1.000
_cell.angle_alpha   90.00
_cell.angle_beta   90.00
_cell.angle_gamma   90.00
#
_symmetry.space_group_name_H-M   'P 1'
#
loop_
_entity.id
_entity.type
_entity.pdbx_description
1 polymer ?
#
loop_
_entity_poly.entity_id
_entity_poly.type
_entity_poly.pdbx_seq_one_letter_code
_entity_poly.pdbx_strand_id
1 'polypeptide(L)'
;MARAAGTPDLARRWLGETDYDIPRFGFVSAAVVTASLVIAVFVVPALTAPLAPSLPLATPVAQGLLVGFSVAVMEFFHENDRGPCPGFWFVAAALSAALAAVFCVLFV
;
A
#
# COMPACT_ATOMS: atom_id res chain seq x y z
N MET A 1 -20.51 36.96 8.43
CA MET A 1 -19.38 37.16 7.50
C MET A 1 -19.34 35.97 6.55
N ALA A 2 -19.86 36.15 5.34
CA ALA A 2 -19.85 35.12 4.30
C ALA A 2 -18.42 34.94 3.78
N ARG A 3 -17.85 33.73 3.91
CA ARG A 3 -16.56 33.39 3.28
C ARG A 3 -16.83 33.00 1.83
N ALA A 4 -16.10 33.66 0.94
CA ALA A 4 -16.19 33.50 -0.51
C ALA A 4 -15.93 32.05 -0.94
N ALA A 5 -16.82 31.54 -1.78
CA ALA A 5 -16.63 30.35 -2.59
C ALA A 5 -15.55 30.64 -3.64
N GLY A 6 -14.32 30.18 -3.40
CA GLY A 6 -13.22 30.17 -4.34
C GLY A 6 -12.55 28.80 -4.29
N THR A 7 -12.74 27.99 -5.32
CA THR A 7 -12.24 26.63 -5.49
C THR A 7 -10.69 26.54 -5.57
N PRO A 8 -10.06 25.37 -5.32
CA PRO A 8 -10.68 24.05 -5.43
C PRO A 8 -10.61 23.17 -4.18
N ASP A 9 -11.80 22.95 -3.64
CA ASP A 9 -12.34 21.74 -3.04
C ASP A 9 -11.76 20.41 -3.61
N LEU A 10 -11.22 20.38 -4.84
CA LEU A 10 -10.47 19.24 -5.36
C LEU A 10 -9.25 18.88 -4.50
N ALA A 11 -8.39 19.82 -4.09
CA ALA A 11 -7.17 19.45 -3.36
C ALA A 11 -7.49 18.68 -2.05
N ARG A 12 -8.56 19.07 -1.34
CA ARG A 12 -9.09 18.35 -0.18
C ARG A 12 -9.69 16.99 -0.53
N ARG A 13 -10.47 16.90 -1.62
CA ARG A 13 -11.05 15.63 -2.10
C ARG A 13 -10.02 14.63 -2.58
N TRP A 14 -8.93 15.09 -3.20
CA TRP A 14 -7.79 14.25 -3.60
C TRP A 14 -7.03 13.74 -2.37
N LEU A 15 -7.02 14.51 -1.28
CA LEU A 15 -6.46 14.15 0.02
C LEU A 15 -7.44 13.35 0.91
N GLY A 16 -8.60 12.92 0.39
CA GLY A 16 -9.51 12.03 1.12
C GLY A 16 -10.52 12.72 2.04
N GLU A 17 -10.49 14.04 2.21
CA GLU A 17 -11.47 14.77 3.04
C GLU A 17 -12.82 14.87 2.31
N THR A 18 -13.88 14.31 2.92
CA THR A 18 -15.28 14.62 2.56
C THR A 18 -15.86 15.59 3.59
N ASP A 19 -16.95 16.29 3.23
CA ASP A 19 -17.75 17.09 4.17
C ASP A 19 -18.31 16.28 5.36
N TYR A 20 -18.26 14.95 5.27
CA TYR A 20 -18.47 14.02 6.37
C TYR A 20 -17.09 13.51 6.80
N ASP A 21 -16.74 13.61 8.09
CA ASP A 21 -15.49 13.10 8.73
C ASP A 21 -15.36 11.55 8.64
N ILE A 22 -15.57 10.97 7.47
CA ILE A 22 -15.41 9.55 7.20
C ILE A 22 -13.97 9.36 6.72
N PRO A 23 -13.11 8.65 7.48
CA PRO A 23 -11.76 8.35 7.04
C PRO A 23 -11.82 7.48 5.78
N ARG A 24 -11.10 7.91 4.74
CA ARG A 24 -10.97 7.21 3.46
C ARG A 24 -9.49 6.99 3.21
N PHE A 25 -9.14 5.89 2.55
CA PHE A 25 -7.80 5.74 2.02
C PHE A 25 -7.59 6.80 0.92
N GLY A 26 -6.70 7.77 1.14
CA GLY A 26 -6.51 8.91 0.25
C GLY A 26 -6.05 8.51 -1.16
N PHE A 27 -6.22 9.39 -2.16
CA PHE A 27 -5.75 9.07 -3.52
C PHE A 27 -4.24 8.88 -3.60
N VAL A 28 -3.47 9.60 -2.77
CA VAL A 28 -2.01 9.43 -2.67
C VAL A 28 -1.68 8.04 -2.14
N SER A 29 -2.32 7.62 -1.03
CA SER A 29 -2.24 6.28 -0.47
C SER A 29 -2.57 5.21 -1.51
N ALA A 30 -3.69 5.37 -2.22
CA ALA A 30 -4.10 4.46 -3.27
C ALA A 30 -3.11 4.40 -4.45
N ALA A 31 -2.56 5.55 -4.86
CA ALA A 31 -1.57 5.63 -5.93
C ALA A 31 -0.27 4.92 -5.56
N VAL A 32 0.21 5.09 -4.32
CA VAL A 32 1.42 4.41 -3.82
C VAL A 32 1.20 2.89 -3.77
N VAL A 33 0.07 2.44 -3.23
CA VAL A 33 -0.26 1.00 -3.20
C VAL A 33 -0.39 0.43 -4.61
N THR A 34 -1.03 1.15 -5.53
CA THR A 34 -1.15 0.72 -6.94
C THR A 34 0.21 0.63 -7.62
N ALA A 35 1.09 1.63 -7.43
CA ALA A 35 2.44 1.60 -7.96
C ALA A 35 3.23 0.42 -7.36
N SER A 36 3.10 0.16 -6.06
CA SER A 36 3.74 -0.99 -5.41
C SER A 36 3.28 -2.32 -6.01
N LEU A 37 2.00 -2.43 -6.40
CA LEU A 37 1.45 -3.61 -7.06
C LEU A 37 2.02 -3.79 -8.47
N VAL A 38 2.11 -2.72 -9.26
CA VAL A 38 2.74 -2.76 -10.59
C VAL A 38 4.20 -3.20 -10.48
N ILE A 39 4.94 -2.65 -9.53
CA ILE A 39 6.33 -3.03 -9.26
C ILE A 39 6.40 -4.50 -8.82
N ALA A 40 5.51 -4.95 -7.93
CA ALA A 40 5.44 -6.33 -7.48
C ALA A 40 5.19 -7.29 -8.65
N VAL A 41 4.29 -6.96 -9.58
CA VAL A 41 3.94 -7.87 -10.68
C VAL A 41 5.01 -7.90 -11.78
N PHE A 42 5.59 -6.76 -12.15
CA PHE A 42 6.48 -6.71 -13.32
C PHE A 42 7.97 -6.62 -12.98
N VAL A 43 8.32 -5.88 -11.92
CA VAL A 43 9.71 -5.60 -11.58
C VAL A 43 10.28 -6.68 -10.67
N VAL A 44 9.54 -7.09 -9.64
CA VAL A 44 10.05 -8.10 -8.67
C VAL A 44 10.41 -9.41 -9.37
N PRO A 45 9.57 -10.02 -10.23
CA PRO A 45 9.94 -11.26 -10.93
C PRO A 45 11.16 -11.11 -11.83
N ALA A 46 11.33 -9.95 -12.48
CA ALA A 46 12.51 -9.68 -13.31
C ALA A 46 13.79 -9.63 -12.47
N LEU A 47 13.72 -9.07 -11.26
CA LEU A 47 14.86 -9.00 -10.33
C LEU A 47 15.15 -10.35 -9.66
N THR A 48 14.12 -11.15 -9.36
CA THR A 48 14.28 -12.44 -8.67
C THR A 48 14.45 -13.61 -9.64
N ALA A 49 14.27 -13.43 -10.94
CA ALA A 49 14.41 -14.48 -11.96
C ALA A 49 15.69 -15.32 -11.84
N PRO A 50 16.88 -14.76 -11.54
CA PRO A 50 18.10 -15.56 -11.36
C PRO A 50 18.04 -16.52 -10.16
N LEU A 51 17.23 -16.20 -9.15
CA LEU A 51 17.10 -16.93 -7.88
C LEU A 51 15.85 -17.81 -7.84
N ALA A 52 14.87 -17.57 -8.72
CA ALA A 52 13.59 -18.25 -8.73
C ALA A 52 13.69 -19.80 -8.85
N PRO A 53 14.61 -20.41 -9.63
CA PRO A 53 14.70 -21.86 -9.74
C PRO A 53 15.13 -22.55 -8.44
N SER A 54 15.96 -21.89 -7.63
CA SER A 54 16.47 -22.42 -6.36
C SER A 54 15.60 -22.03 -5.17
N LEU A 55 14.90 -20.90 -5.26
CA LEU A 55 14.02 -20.37 -4.21
C LEU A 55 12.68 -19.94 -4.82
N PRO A 56 11.80 -20.90 -5.19
CA PRO A 56 10.54 -20.61 -5.88
C PRO A 56 9.61 -19.70 -5.07
N LEU A 57 9.72 -19.73 -3.73
CA LEU A 57 8.93 -18.87 -2.84
C LEU A 57 9.51 -17.47 -2.64
N ALA A 58 10.76 -17.19 -3.05
CA ALA A 58 11.39 -15.89 -2.82
C ALA A 58 10.66 -14.77 -3.57
N THR A 59 10.24 -15.03 -4.81
CA THR A 59 9.49 -14.07 -5.63
C THR A 59 8.14 -13.69 -5.01
N PRO A 60 7.21 -14.63 -4.74
CA PRO A 60 5.91 -14.27 -4.17
C PRO A 60 6.00 -13.70 -2.76
N VAL A 61 6.98 -14.12 -1.95
CA VAL A 61 7.22 -13.52 -0.63
C VAL A 61 7.67 -12.06 -0.77
N ALA A 62 8.59 -11.75 -1.69
CA ALA A 62 9.03 -10.38 -1.94
C ALA A 62 7.88 -9.50 -2.47
N GLN A 63 7.02 -10.05 -3.35
CA GLN A 63 5.83 -9.36 -3.85
C GLN A 63 4.85 -9.03 -2.72
N GLY A 64 4.54 -10.02 -1.88
CA GLY A 64 3.64 -9.85 -0.74
C GLY A 64 4.17 -8.84 0.28
N LEU A 65 5.45 -8.92 0.62
CA LEU A 65 6.12 -7.94 1.48
C LEU A 65 6.04 -6.53 0.90
N LEU A 66 6.35 -6.35 -0.39
CA LEU A 66 6.33 -5.03 -1.01
C LEU A 66 4.94 -4.40 -0.93
N VAL A 67 3.90 -5.12 -1.35
CA VAL A 67 2.53 -4.57 -1.41
C VAL A 67 1.94 -4.42 -0.01
N GLY A 68 2.02 -5.46 0.84
CA GLY A 68 1.44 -5.44 2.18
C GLY A 68 2.09 -4.44 3.12
N PHE A 69 3.41 -4.30 3.04
CA PHE A 69 4.13 -3.28 3.78
C PHE A 69 3.77 -1.87 3.28
N SER A 70 3.64 -1.67 1.96
CA SER A 70 3.23 -0.37 1.40
C SER A 70 1.85 0.06 1.91
N VAL A 71 0.89 -0.86 1.98
CA VAL A 71 -0.44 -0.58 2.55
C VAL A 71 -0.34 -0.15 4.02
N ALA A 72 0.41 -0.91 4.84
CA ALA A 72 0.57 -0.58 6.26
C ALA A 72 1.30 0.76 6.47
N VAL A 73 2.27 1.08 5.62
CA VAL A 73 2.98 2.37 5.67
C VAL A 73 2.04 3.52 5.36
N MET A 74 1.25 3.43 4.28
CA MET A 74 0.31 4.49 3.93
C MET A 74 -0.76 4.67 5.00
N GLU A 75 -1.30 3.58 5.54
CA GLU A 75 -2.32 3.63 6.58
C GLU A 75 -1.79 4.30 7.86
N PHE A 76 -0.65 3.85 8.39
CA PHE A 76 -0.15 4.36 9.67
C PHE A 76 0.48 5.74 9.53
N PHE A 77 1.37 5.94 8.56
CA PHE A 77 2.21 7.15 8.51
C PHE A 77 1.63 8.28 7.67
N HIS A 78 0.79 7.99 6.67
CA HIS A 78 0.22 9.03 5.81
C HIS A 78 -1.23 9.35 6.19
N GLU A 79 -2.06 8.33 6.41
CA GLU A 79 -3.49 8.54 6.64
C GLU A 79 -3.80 8.87 8.11
N ASN A 80 -3.08 8.24 9.05
CA ASN A 80 -3.33 8.42 10.47
C ASN A 80 -2.25 9.23 11.22
N ASP A 81 -1.19 9.69 10.53
CA ASP A 81 -0.02 10.38 11.12
C ASP A 81 0.55 9.66 12.38
N ARG A 82 0.45 8.33 12.42
CA ARG A 82 0.98 7.47 13.49
C ARG A 82 2.42 7.09 13.17
N GLY A 83 3.28 7.20 14.18
CA GLY A 83 4.67 6.70 14.09
C GLY A 83 4.78 5.17 14.13
N PRO A 84 6.02 4.63 14.11
CA PRO A 84 6.27 3.19 14.16
C PRO A 84 5.88 2.65 15.55
N CYS A 85 4.68 2.11 15.67
CA CYS A 85 4.15 1.54 16.90
C CYS A 85 4.05 -0.01 16.80
N PRO A 86 3.86 -0.73 17.93
CA PRO A 86 3.68 -2.17 17.88
C PRO A 86 2.52 -2.60 16.97
N GLY A 87 1.42 -1.84 16.95
CA GLY A 87 0.28 -2.09 16.07
C GLY A 87 0.64 -2.01 14.59
N PHE A 88 1.51 -1.08 14.20
CA PHE A 88 2.01 -0.98 12.83
C PHE A 88 2.71 -2.28 12.41
N TRP A 89 3.60 -2.82 13.24
CA TRP A 89 4.34 -4.04 12.91
C TRP A 89 3.42 -5.26 12.76
N PHE A 90 2.39 -5.38 13.60
CA PHE A 90 1.40 -6.45 13.47
C PHE A 90 0.61 -6.33 12.17
N VAL A 91 0.13 -5.14 11.82
CA VAL A 91 -0.63 -4.91 10.59
C VAL A 91 0.26 -5.11 9.36
N ALA A 92 1.48 -4.58 9.38
CA ALA A 92 2.45 -4.74 8.30
C ALA A 92 2.81 -6.21 8.06
N ALA A 93 3.06 -6.98 9.12
CA ALA A 93 3.34 -8.41 9.02
C ALA A 93 2.12 -9.19 8.51
N ALA A 94 0.93 -8.92 9.06
CA ALA A 94 -0.30 -9.61 8.67
C ALA A 94 -0.66 -9.36 7.20
N LEU A 95 -0.64 -8.10 6.75
CA LEU A 95 -0.94 -7.75 5.37
C LEU A 95 0.11 -8.31 4.41
N SER A 96 1.39 -8.23 4.77
CA SER A 96 2.47 -8.79 3.96
C SER A 96 2.36 -10.31 3.81
N ALA A 97 2.07 -11.02 4.90
CA ALA A 97 1.90 -12.46 4.90
C ALA A 97 0.66 -12.87 4.09
N ALA A 98 -0.46 -12.17 4.27
CA ALA A 98 -1.69 -12.44 3.52
C ALA A 98 -1.48 -12.24 2.01
N LEU A 99 -0.84 -11.15 1.59
CA LEU A 99 -0.57 -10.90 0.19
C LEU A 99 0.49 -11.84 -0.37
N ALA A 100 1.51 -12.20 0.41
CA ALA A 100 2.48 -13.23 0.00
C ALA A 100 1.78 -14.56 -0.27
N ALA A 101 0.82 -14.97 0.57
CA ALA A 101 0.02 -16.17 0.35
C ALA A 101 -0.81 -16.07 -0.95
N VAL A 102 -1.41 -14.91 -1.24
CA VAL A 102 -2.11 -14.67 -2.51
C VAL A 102 -1.16 -14.79 -3.70
N PHE A 103 0.00 -14.14 -3.66
CA PHE A 103 1.01 -14.24 -4.71
C PHE A 103 1.53 -15.67 -4.89
N CYS A 104 1.72 -16.43 -3.81
CA CYS A 104 2.06 -17.84 -3.89
C CYS A 104 1.00 -18.63 -4.65
N VAL A 105 -0.29 -18.45 -4.33
CA VAL A 105 -1.39 -19.15 -5.03
C VAL A 105 -1.48 -18.77 -6.51
N LEU A 106 -1.13 -17.54 -6.87
CA LEU A 106 -1.25 -17.03 -8.24
C LEU A 106 -0.05 -17.38 -9.14
N PHE A 107 1.16 -17.51 -8.58
CA PHE A 107 2.40 -17.55 -9.35
C PHE A 107 3.29 -18.78 -9.08
N VAL A 108 2.90 -19.67 -8.16
CA VAL A 108 3.59 -20.93 -7.85
C VAL A 108 2.65 -22.10 -8.11
#